data_AF-A0A4Q5X4I6-F1
#
_entry.id   AF-A0A4Q5X4I6-F1
#
_cell.length_a   1.000
_cell.length_b   1.000
_cell.length_c   1.000
_cell.angle_alpha   90.00
_cell.angle_beta   90.00
_cell.angle_gamma   90.00
#
_symmetry.space_group_name_H-M   'P 1'
#
loop_
_entity.id
_entity.type
_entity.pdbx_description
1 polymer ?
#
loop_
_entity_poly.entity_id
_entity_poly.type
_entity_poly.pdbx_seq_one_letter_code
_entity_poly.pdbx_strand_id
1 'polypeptide(L)'
;MAPVDRGQMVRRFGQDLKGNIALMALGLVAVATLVGGGIVDYMSLTTQQQRLQGVADRAAIAAAQELVVFKGSDGRMSAVAEAFVKSSYTDDEPPATSARVVEDGKAVEVTLTAEPNTYFPGPIAQGVSKVQAVATAEVSGGGYVCMVGLSTNEDSTLDMHDKARVTATNCAIYSNSKNKNSLRLASNARVKADLV
;
A
#
# COMPACT_ATOMS: atom_id res chain seq x y z
N MET A 1 2.65 17.94 78.16
CA MET A 1 1.89 18.07 76.90
C MET A 1 1.91 19.56 76.54
N ALA A 2 2.86 19.99 75.69
CA ALA A 2 3.05 21.40 75.37
C ALA A 2 2.12 21.81 74.21
N PRO A 3 1.53 23.03 74.25
CA PRO A 3 0.61 23.48 73.21
C PRO A 3 1.39 23.77 71.92
N VAL A 4 1.07 23.03 70.85
CA VAL A 4 1.62 23.29 69.51
C VAL A 4 0.93 24.54 68.97
N ASP A 5 1.69 25.63 68.92
CA ASP A 5 1.25 26.93 68.44
C ASP A 5 0.95 26.87 66.93
N ARG A 6 -0.35 26.89 66.58
CA ARG A 6 -0.85 26.80 65.20
C ARG A 6 -0.23 27.85 64.27
N GLY A 7 0.20 28.99 64.79
CA GLY A 7 0.83 30.06 64.01
C GLY A 7 2.21 29.70 63.46
N GLN A 8 2.99 28.87 64.18
CA GLN A 8 4.32 28.43 63.71
C GLN A 8 4.24 27.41 62.58
N MET A 9 3.19 26.59 62.54
CA MET A 9 3.00 25.57 61.50
C MET A 9 2.69 26.21 60.14
N VAL A 10 1.81 27.21 60.12
CA VAL A 10 1.44 27.94 58.89
C VAL A 10 2.62 28.71 58.30
N ARG A 11 3.47 29.27 59.19
CA ARG A 11 4.66 30.03 58.78
C ARG A 11 5.78 29.15 58.24
N ARG A 12 5.88 27.88 58.68
CA ARG A 12 6.79 26.87 58.11
C ARG A 12 6.36 26.42 56.70
N PHE A 13 5.05 26.25 56.46
CA PHE A 13 4.54 25.95 55.12
C PHE A 13 4.79 27.09 54.11
N GLY A 14 4.72 28.35 54.55
CA GLY A 14 5.02 29.51 53.70
C GLY A 14 6.50 29.73 53.39
N GLN A 15 7.41 29.08 54.11
CA GLN A 15 8.87 29.18 53.93
C GLN A 15 9.49 27.96 53.23
N ASP A 16 8.67 26.98 52.82
CA ASP A 16 9.14 25.78 52.14
C ASP A 16 9.42 26.04 50.65
N LEU A 17 10.61 26.58 50.36
CA LEU A 17 11.14 26.76 48.99
C LEU A 17 11.24 25.44 48.20
N LYS A 18 11.31 24.29 48.89
CA LYS A 18 11.37 22.96 48.28
C LYS A 18 10.08 22.60 47.54
N GLY A 19 8.92 23.08 48.02
CA GLY A 19 7.64 22.87 47.34
C GLY A 19 7.57 23.64 46.01
N ASN A 20 8.09 24.86 45.98
CA ASN A 20 8.12 25.68 44.76
C ASN A 20 9.08 25.11 43.71
N ILE A 21 10.25 24.60 44.13
CA ILE A 21 11.19 23.92 43.22
C ILE A 21 10.58 22.63 42.67
N ALA A 22 9.86 21.85 43.50
CA ALA A 22 9.18 20.65 43.04
C ALA A 22 8.05 20.96 42.05
N LEU A 23 7.26 22.02 42.29
CA LEU A 23 6.21 22.46 41.36
C LEU A 23 6.78 23.02 40.06
N MET A 24 7.85 23.81 40.12
CA MET A 24 8.57 24.31 38.93
C MET A 24 9.19 23.17 38.13
N ALA A 25 9.82 22.20 38.79
CA ALA A 25 10.40 21.02 38.14
C ALA A 25 9.33 20.14 37.48
N LEU A 26 8.22 19.86 38.17
CA LEU A 26 7.11 19.10 37.61
C LEU A 26 6.45 19.85 36.45
N GLY A 27 6.28 21.17 36.55
CA GLY A 27 5.76 22.01 35.48
C GLY A 27 6.65 21.99 34.24
N LEU A 28 7.97 22.10 34.41
CA LEU A 28 8.95 22.03 33.32
C LEU A 28 8.96 20.66 32.66
N VAL A 29 8.91 19.57 33.44
CA VAL A 29 8.83 18.21 32.88
C VAL A 29 7.51 18.01 32.15
N ALA A 30 6.38 18.48 32.68
CA ALA A 30 5.07 18.36 32.03
C ALA A 30 5.01 19.13 30.69
N VAL A 31 5.60 20.33 30.64
CA VAL A 31 5.69 21.09 29.38
C VAL A 31 6.64 20.39 28.40
N ALA A 32 7.78 19.90 28.88
CA ALA A 32 8.74 19.18 28.05
C ALA A 32 8.17 17.87 27.48
N THR A 33 7.38 17.11 28.25
CA THR A 33 6.73 15.88 27.78
C THR A 33 5.59 16.16 26.81
N LEU A 34 4.84 17.25 26.98
CA LEU A 34 3.80 17.64 26.02
C LEU A 34 4.39 18.04 24.67
N VAL A 35 5.45 18.87 24.68
CA VAL A 35 6.12 19.31 23.45
C VAL A 35 6.89 18.15 22.81
N GLY A 36 7.63 17.37 23.61
CA GLY A 36 8.39 16.21 23.14
C GLY A 36 7.50 15.08 22.63
N GLY A 37 6.38 14.81 23.30
CA GLY A 37 5.42 13.76 22.92
C GLY A 37 4.79 14.05 21.56
N GLY A 38 4.41 15.29 21.29
CA GLY A 38 3.86 15.68 19.98
C GLY A 38 4.85 15.48 18.83
N ILE A 39 6.15 15.69 19.05
CA ILE A 39 7.18 15.44 18.05
C ILE A 39 7.29 13.94 17.76
N VAL A 40 7.30 13.10 18.80
CA VAL A 40 7.39 11.64 18.64
C VAL A 40 6.17 11.09 17.86
N ASP A 41 4.97 11.55 18.19
CA ASP A 41 3.76 11.15 17.46
C ASP A 41 3.81 11.60 16.00
N TYR A 42 4.26 12.83 15.74
CA TYR A 42 4.42 13.32 14.38
C TYR A 42 5.42 12.47 13.57
N MET A 43 6.56 12.13 14.16
CA MET A 43 7.54 11.25 13.53
C MET A 43 6.96 9.85 13.30
N SER A 44 6.20 9.32 14.26
CA SER A 44 5.52 8.03 14.16
C SER A 44 4.54 8.00 12.98
N LEU A 45 3.64 8.98 12.91
CA LEU A 45 2.64 9.11 11.84
C LEU A 45 3.28 9.29 10.47
N THR A 46 4.32 10.13 10.38
CA THR A 46 5.06 10.33 9.13
C THR A 46 5.74 9.04 8.67
N THR A 47 6.37 8.32 9.60
CA THR A 47 7.01 7.02 9.31
C THR A 47 5.96 5.98 8.88
N GLN A 48 4.81 5.95 9.55
CA GLN A 48 3.70 5.07 9.21
C GLN A 48 3.16 5.38 7.81
N GLN A 49 2.96 6.65 7.48
CA GLN A 49 2.51 7.08 6.16
C GLN A 49 3.50 6.67 5.06
N GLN A 50 4.80 6.85 5.29
CA GLN A 50 5.84 6.41 4.33
C GLN A 50 5.84 4.90 4.13
N ARG A 51 5.67 4.11 5.20
CA ARG A 51 5.56 2.65 5.11
C ARG A 51 4.32 2.23 4.31
N LEU A 52 3.16 2.83 4.62
CA LEU A 52 1.91 2.58 3.88
C LEU A 52 2.06 2.95 2.41
N GLN A 53 2.69 4.08 2.10
CA GLN A 53 2.94 4.48 0.72
C GLN A 53 3.81 3.46 -0.01
N GLY A 54 4.90 2.99 0.61
CA GLY A 54 5.76 1.97 0.00
C GLY A 54 5.04 0.64 -0.26
N VAL A 55 4.04 0.28 0.56
CA VAL A 55 3.19 -0.89 0.33
C VAL A 55 2.17 -0.60 -0.78
N ALA A 56 1.54 0.59 -0.78
CA ALA A 56 0.60 1.02 -1.80
C ALA A 56 1.24 1.03 -3.20
N ASP A 57 2.45 1.57 -3.33
CA ASP A 57 3.18 1.65 -4.60
C ASP A 57 3.43 0.24 -5.18
N ARG A 58 3.85 -0.70 -4.34
CA ARG A 58 4.10 -2.09 -4.77
C ARG A 58 2.80 -2.83 -5.09
N ALA A 59 1.74 -2.59 -4.31
CA ALA A 59 0.42 -3.15 -4.56
C ALA A 59 -0.16 -2.62 -5.88
N ALA A 60 0.01 -1.33 -6.17
CA ALA A 60 -0.41 -0.72 -7.42
C ALA A 60 0.33 -1.33 -8.62
N ILE A 61 1.66 -1.52 -8.53
CA ILE A 61 2.43 -2.19 -9.59
C ILE A 61 1.96 -3.64 -9.78
N ALA A 62 1.75 -4.39 -8.70
CA ALA A 62 1.28 -5.78 -8.78
C ALA A 62 -0.11 -5.86 -9.42
N ALA A 63 -1.03 -4.97 -9.06
CA ALA A 63 -2.35 -4.90 -9.67
C ALA A 63 -2.30 -4.43 -11.13
N ALA A 64 -1.43 -3.48 -11.47
CA ALA A 64 -1.24 -3.03 -12.85
C ALA A 64 -0.67 -4.15 -13.75
N GLN A 65 0.17 -5.06 -13.24
CA GLN A 65 0.63 -6.22 -14.03
C GLN A 65 -0.53 -7.14 -14.47
N GLU A 66 -1.60 -7.24 -13.68
CA GLU A 66 -2.79 -7.99 -14.10
C GLU A 66 -3.51 -7.31 -15.29
N LEU A 67 -3.41 -5.98 -15.43
CA LEU A 67 -3.92 -5.27 -16.61
C LEU A 67 -3.18 -5.66 -17.89
N VAL A 68 -1.93 -6.13 -17.83
CA VAL A 68 -1.21 -6.63 -19.02
C VAL A 68 -1.81 -7.94 -19.54
N VAL A 69 -2.39 -8.75 -18.65
CA VAL A 69 -2.93 -10.07 -19.00
C VAL A 69 -4.42 -9.98 -19.34
N PHE A 70 -5.16 -9.09 -18.67
CA PHE A 70 -6.60 -9.01 -18.80
C PHE A 70 -7.12 -7.59 -18.59
N LYS A 71 -8.20 -7.22 -19.28
CA LYS A 71 -8.91 -5.97 -19.02
C LYS A 71 -9.61 -6.05 -17.65
N GLY A 72 -8.92 -5.60 -16.61
CA GLY A 72 -9.34 -5.69 -15.22
C GLY A 72 -10.72 -5.08 -14.90
N SER A 73 -11.37 -5.60 -13.86
CA SER A 73 -12.47 -4.95 -13.17
C SER A 73 -12.02 -4.50 -11.78
N ASP A 74 -12.64 -3.46 -11.23
CA ASP A 74 -12.30 -2.89 -9.91
C ASP A 74 -12.29 -3.94 -8.80
N GLY A 75 -13.27 -4.86 -8.81
CA GLY A 75 -13.34 -5.94 -7.82
C GLY A 75 -12.16 -6.91 -7.90
N ARG A 76 -11.68 -7.23 -9.11
CA ARG A 76 -10.50 -8.10 -9.28
C ARG A 76 -9.22 -7.37 -8.86
N MET A 77 -9.07 -6.10 -9.24
CA MET A 77 -7.92 -5.30 -8.84
C MET A 77 -7.86 -5.14 -7.32
N SER A 78 -9.02 -4.95 -6.67
CA SER A 78 -9.11 -4.89 -5.22
C SER A 78 -8.66 -6.19 -4.57
N ALA A 79 -9.11 -7.35 -5.07
CA ALA A 79 -8.70 -8.64 -4.55
C ALA A 79 -7.20 -8.92 -4.71
N VAL A 80 -6.61 -8.51 -5.84
CA VAL A 80 -5.17 -8.66 -6.10
C VAL A 80 -4.36 -7.76 -5.18
N ALA A 81 -4.76 -6.48 -5.05
CA ALA A 81 -4.13 -5.54 -4.14
C ALA A 81 -4.22 -6.02 -2.68
N GLU A 82 -5.39 -6.50 -2.25
CA GLU A 82 -5.61 -7.04 -0.90
C GLU A 82 -4.75 -8.28 -0.64
N ALA A 83 -4.68 -9.22 -1.59
CA ALA A 83 -3.81 -10.40 -1.47
C ALA A 83 -2.33 -10.00 -1.36
N PHE A 84 -1.90 -9.02 -2.15
CA PHE A 84 -0.53 -8.50 -2.09
C PHE A 84 -0.24 -7.84 -0.74
N VAL A 85 -1.13 -6.95 -0.27
CA VAL A 85 -1.01 -6.27 1.02
C VAL A 85 -0.96 -7.29 2.14
N LYS A 86 -1.86 -8.28 2.18
CA LYS A 86 -1.87 -9.34 3.20
C LYS A 86 -0.59 -10.18 3.22
N SER A 87 0.05 -10.35 2.07
CA SER A 87 1.33 -11.09 1.98
C SER A 87 2.55 -10.25 2.37
N SER A 88 2.47 -8.92 2.20
CA SER A 88 3.60 -7.99 2.39
C SER A 88 3.54 -7.24 3.72
N TYR A 89 2.37 -7.17 4.35
CA TYR A 89 2.12 -6.44 5.59
C TYR A 89 2.15 -7.42 6.76
N THR A 90 3.13 -7.25 7.65
CA THR A 90 3.41 -8.19 8.75
C THR A 90 2.81 -7.79 10.10
N ASP A 91 2.16 -6.63 10.19
CA ASP A 91 1.51 -6.20 11.43
C ASP A 91 0.16 -6.93 11.62
N ASP A 92 -0.33 -6.98 12.87
CA ASP A 92 -1.49 -7.79 13.28
C ASP A 92 -2.78 -7.46 12.52
N GLU A 93 -2.94 -6.20 12.08
CA GLU A 93 -4.11 -5.75 11.32
C GLU A 93 -3.71 -5.14 9.97
N PRO A 94 -4.05 -5.79 8.84
CA PRO A 94 -3.74 -5.25 7.53
C PRO A 94 -4.58 -4.00 7.24
N PRO A 95 -4.03 -3.01 6.51
CA PRO A 95 -4.78 -1.80 6.18
C PRO A 95 -5.97 -2.12 5.27
N ALA A 96 -7.05 -1.38 5.45
CA ALA A 96 -8.19 -1.43 4.55
C ALA A 96 -7.73 -1.05 3.14
N THR A 97 -7.92 -1.97 2.20
CA THR A 97 -7.39 -1.88 0.84
C THR A 97 -8.54 -1.76 -0.15
N SER A 98 -8.44 -0.82 -1.08
CA SER A 98 -9.34 -0.72 -2.23
C SER A 98 -8.53 -0.39 -3.47
N ALA A 99 -8.87 -0.99 -4.60
CA ALA A 99 -8.26 -0.67 -5.88
C ALA A 99 -9.31 -0.46 -6.96
N ARG A 100 -9.04 0.49 -7.85
CA ARG A 100 -9.92 0.81 -8.98
C ARG A 100 -9.10 1.00 -10.25
N VAL A 101 -9.70 0.63 -11.37
CA VAL A 101 -9.12 0.83 -12.69
C VAL A 101 -9.42 2.25 -13.14
N VAL A 102 -8.39 2.97 -13.55
CA VAL A 102 -8.45 4.37 -14.02
C VAL A 102 -7.84 4.48 -15.42
N GLU A 103 -7.94 5.66 -16.02
CA GLU A 103 -7.39 5.96 -17.36
C GLU A 103 -7.79 4.94 -18.44
N ASP A 104 -9.10 4.74 -18.59
CA ASP A 104 -9.71 3.86 -19.62
C ASP A 104 -9.24 2.40 -19.60
N GLY A 105 -8.73 1.91 -18.46
CA GLY A 105 -8.24 0.54 -18.35
C GLY A 105 -6.73 0.38 -18.40
N LYS A 106 -5.97 1.48 -18.35
CA LYS A 106 -4.51 1.47 -18.46
C LYS A 106 -3.79 1.64 -17.13
N ALA A 107 -4.47 2.14 -16.11
CA ALA A 107 -3.89 2.36 -14.81
C ALA A 107 -4.75 1.74 -13.69
N VAL A 108 -4.09 1.40 -12.58
CA VAL A 108 -4.75 0.98 -11.34
C VAL A 108 -4.35 1.96 -10.25
N GLU A 109 -5.36 2.53 -9.59
CA GLU A 109 -5.18 3.30 -8.36
C GLU A 109 -5.51 2.40 -7.17
N VAL A 110 -4.57 2.29 -6.23
CA VAL A 110 -4.71 1.57 -4.97
C VAL A 110 -4.72 2.58 -3.82
N THR A 111 -5.70 2.44 -2.95
CA THR A 111 -5.83 3.20 -1.71
C THR A 111 -5.71 2.27 -0.52
N LEU A 112 -4.80 2.59 0.40
CA LEU A 112 -4.62 1.91 1.67
C LEU A 112 -4.99 2.85 2.81
N THR A 113 -5.75 2.36 3.78
CA THR A 113 -6.16 3.13 4.97
C THR A 113 -5.86 2.32 6.23
N ALA A 114 -5.13 2.92 7.17
CA ALA A 114 -4.80 2.32 8.46
C ALA A 114 -5.19 3.24 9.61
N GLU A 115 -5.33 2.65 10.80
CA GLU A 115 -5.47 3.40 12.04
C GLU A 115 -4.12 4.04 12.44
N PRO A 116 -4.13 5.27 12.96
CA PRO A 116 -2.92 5.99 13.34
C PRO A 116 -2.25 5.36 14.58
N ASN A 117 -0.93 5.15 14.53
CA ASN A 117 -0.16 4.68 15.67
C ASN A 117 0.51 5.86 16.40
N THR A 118 -0.14 6.33 17.47
CA THR A 118 0.34 7.43 18.32
C THR A 118 0.66 6.94 19.72
N TYR A 119 1.76 7.42 20.30
CA TYR A 119 2.24 7.02 21.62
C TYR A 119 1.75 7.94 22.74
N PHE A 120 1.44 9.21 22.42
CA PHE A 120 0.96 10.18 23.41
C PHE A 120 -0.46 10.64 23.09
N PRO A 121 -1.40 10.65 24.06
CA PRO A 121 -2.77 11.15 23.85
C PRO A 121 -2.83 12.68 23.86
N GLY A 122 -1.92 13.33 23.13
CA GLY A 122 -1.84 14.77 22.99
C GLY A 122 -2.81 15.31 21.92
N PRO A 123 -2.85 16.65 21.74
CA PRO A 123 -3.73 17.29 20.76
C PRO A 123 -3.49 16.84 19.31
N ILE A 124 -2.27 16.38 18.98
CA ILE A 124 -1.93 15.82 17.66
C ILE A 124 -2.60 14.46 17.46
N ALA A 125 -2.55 13.57 18.46
CA ALA A 125 -3.17 12.25 18.39
C ALA A 125 -4.70 12.32 18.28
N GLN A 126 -5.34 13.35 18.85
CA GLN A 126 -6.78 13.57 18.71
C GLN A 126 -7.19 14.14 17.35
N GLY A 127 -6.26 14.76 16.61
CA GLY A 127 -6.53 15.40 15.33
C GLY A 127 -6.44 14.45 14.12
N VAL A 128 -5.81 13.28 14.27
CA VAL A 128 -5.59 12.33 13.19
C VAL A 128 -6.42 11.09 13.45
N SER A 129 -7.46 10.86 12.64
CA SER A 129 -8.34 9.70 12.77
C SER A 129 -7.96 8.52 11.88
N LYS A 130 -7.24 8.78 10.77
CA LYS A 130 -6.86 7.79 9.76
C LYS A 130 -5.56 8.20 9.07
N VAL A 131 -4.72 7.22 8.73
CA VAL A 131 -3.56 7.40 7.86
C VAL A 131 -3.87 6.75 6.52
N GLN A 132 -3.78 7.53 5.44
CA GLN A 132 -4.10 7.08 4.09
C GLN A 132 -2.88 7.20 3.18
N ALA A 133 -2.71 6.21 2.30
CA ALA A 133 -1.77 6.21 1.20
C ALA A 133 -2.50 5.88 -0.09
N VAL A 134 -2.17 6.59 -1.16
CA VAL A 134 -2.75 6.39 -2.50
C VAL A 134 -1.61 6.27 -3.49
N ALA A 135 -1.67 5.25 -4.34
CA ALA A 135 -0.67 5.02 -5.38
C ALA A 135 -1.36 4.63 -6.69
N THR A 136 -0.89 5.20 -7.80
CA THR A 136 -1.38 4.87 -9.14
C THR A 136 -0.25 4.31 -9.96
N ALA A 137 -0.48 3.15 -10.57
CA ALA A 137 0.46 2.52 -11.49
C ALA A 137 -0.21 2.38 -12.86
N GLU A 138 0.46 2.88 -13.90
CA GLU A 138 0.02 2.79 -15.29
C GLU A 138 0.87 1.76 -16.04
N VAL A 139 0.21 0.96 -16.88
CA VAL A 139 0.88 0.08 -17.84
C VAL A 139 1.24 0.89 -19.07
N SER A 140 2.51 1.28 -19.18
CA SER A 140 3.03 1.97 -20.36
C SER A 140 3.53 0.96 -21.40
N GLY A 141 2.80 0.84 -22.51
CA GLY A 141 3.18 0.06 -23.69
C GLY A 141 2.69 -1.40 -23.66
N GLY A 142 2.35 -1.91 -24.84
CA GLY A 142 1.84 -3.26 -25.04
C GLY A 142 0.33 -3.37 -24.78
N GLY A 143 -0.33 -4.22 -25.54
CA GLY A 143 -1.70 -4.63 -25.28
C GLY A 143 -1.77 -6.06 -24.78
N TYR A 144 -2.99 -6.52 -24.52
CA TYR A 144 -3.22 -7.71 -23.72
C TYR A 144 -2.55 -8.96 -24.33
N VAL A 145 -1.89 -9.80 -23.54
CA VAL A 145 -1.35 -11.07 -24.05
C VAL A 145 -2.42 -12.16 -23.94
N CYS A 146 -2.95 -12.62 -25.07
CA CYS A 146 -4.02 -13.62 -25.09
C CYS A 146 -3.52 -15.07 -25.19
N MET A 147 -2.33 -15.31 -25.75
CA MET A 147 -1.76 -16.66 -25.90
C MET A 147 -0.23 -16.62 -25.87
N VAL A 148 0.38 -17.62 -25.21
CA VAL A 148 1.82 -17.80 -25.13
C VAL A 148 2.20 -19.26 -25.40
N GLY A 149 2.97 -19.51 -26.45
CA GLY A 149 3.62 -20.79 -26.68
C GLY A 149 4.95 -20.85 -25.92
N LEU A 150 5.13 -21.78 -24.98
CA LEU A 150 6.28 -21.76 -24.05
C LEU A 150 7.45 -22.71 -24.41
N SER A 151 7.27 -23.60 -25.39
CA SER A 151 8.29 -24.61 -25.68
C SER A 151 9.49 -24.02 -26.43
N THR A 152 10.68 -24.17 -25.86
CA THR A 152 11.89 -23.49 -26.33
C THR A 152 12.49 -24.11 -27.59
N ASN A 153 12.26 -25.41 -27.82
CA ASN A 153 12.92 -26.22 -28.85
C ASN A 153 11.99 -27.03 -29.75
N GLU A 154 10.70 -27.18 -29.42
CA GLU A 154 9.80 -27.99 -30.26
C GLU A 154 9.50 -27.34 -31.61
N ASP A 155 9.23 -28.20 -32.59
CA ASP A 155 8.93 -27.81 -33.97
C ASP A 155 7.64 -27.00 -34.12
N SER A 156 6.73 -27.06 -33.15
CA SER A 156 5.49 -26.28 -33.16
C SER A 156 4.93 -26.13 -31.75
N THR A 157 4.98 -24.91 -31.21
CA THR A 157 4.45 -24.57 -29.88
C THR A 157 2.99 -24.14 -29.95
N LEU A 158 2.59 -23.57 -31.08
CA LEU A 158 1.23 -23.21 -31.45
C LEU A 158 0.96 -23.84 -32.82
N ASP A 159 0.22 -24.95 -32.86
CA ASP A 159 -0.12 -25.67 -34.09
C ASP A 159 -1.63 -25.66 -34.32
N MET A 160 -2.07 -25.14 -35.46
CA MET A 160 -3.47 -24.96 -35.81
C MET A 160 -3.79 -25.65 -37.14
N HIS A 161 -4.71 -26.62 -37.11
CA HIS A 161 -5.13 -27.42 -38.26
C HIS A 161 -6.64 -27.30 -38.53
N ASP A 162 -7.08 -27.91 -39.63
CA ASP A 162 -8.47 -28.22 -39.97
C ASP A 162 -9.48 -27.09 -39.74
N LYS A 163 -9.22 -25.93 -40.36
CA LYS A 163 -10.07 -24.72 -40.29
C LYS A 163 -10.17 -24.11 -38.88
N ALA A 164 -9.20 -24.35 -38.00
CA ALA A 164 -9.09 -23.66 -36.72
C ALA A 164 -9.10 -22.13 -36.90
N ARG A 165 -9.89 -21.42 -36.09
CA ARG A 165 -9.98 -19.96 -36.13
C ARG A 165 -9.73 -19.39 -34.75
N VAL A 166 -8.73 -18.53 -34.63
CA VAL A 166 -8.47 -17.75 -33.42
C VAL A 166 -8.66 -16.27 -33.74
N THR A 167 -9.46 -15.60 -32.92
CA THR A 167 -9.71 -14.15 -33.01
C THR A 167 -9.35 -13.53 -31.67
N ALA A 168 -8.24 -12.81 -31.63
CA ALA A 168 -7.68 -12.15 -30.46
C ALA A 168 -7.67 -10.62 -30.69
N THR A 169 -8.83 -9.98 -30.54
CA THR A 169 -8.98 -8.54 -30.74
C THR A 169 -8.33 -7.76 -29.60
N ASN A 170 -7.56 -6.71 -29.92
CA ASN A 170 -6.74 -5.92 -29.00
C ASN A 170 -5.74 -6.76 -28.18
N CYS A 171 -5.29 -7.89 -28.73
CA CYS A 171 -4.50 -8.87 -28.02
C CYS A 171 -3.31 -9.37 -28.86
N ALA A 172 -2.15 -9.49 -28.23
CA ALA A 172 -0.95 -10.08 -28.81
C ALA A 172 -0.87 -11.60 -28.54
N ILE A 173 -0.23 -12.32 -29.47
CA ILE A 173 0.09 -13.75 -29.37
C ILE A 173 1.61 -13.88 -29.39
N TYR A 174 2.19 -14.51 -28.36
CA TYR A 174 3.63 -14.69 -28.21
C TYR A 174 4.04 -16.15 -28.38
N SER A 175 5.23 -16.38 -28.94
CA SER A 175 5.88 -17.69 -28.99
C SER A 175 7.30 -17.56 -28.43
N ASN A 176 7.55 -18.21 -27.30
CA ASN A 176 8.85 -18.30 -26.64
C ASN A 176 9.63 -19.52 -27.12
N SER A 177 9.90 -19.57 -28.43
CA SER A 177 10.62 -20.67 -29.09
C SER A 177 11.70 -20.14 -30.00
N LYS A 178 12.83 -20.85 -30.07
CA LYS A 178 13.92 -20.55 -31.01
C LYS A 178 13.69 -21.18 -32.39
N ASN A 179 12.68 -22.05 -32.51
CA ASN A 179 12.36 -22.74 -33.75
C ASN A 179 11.55 -21.83 -34.68
N LYS A 180 11.96 -21.75 -35.95
CA LYS A 180 11.28 -20.96 -36.98
C LYS A 180 9.85 -21.44 -37.27
N ASN A 181 9.56 -22.70 -36.94
CA ASN A 181 8.25 -23.33 -37.13
C ASN A 181 7.36 -23.24 -35.88
N SER A 182 7.74 -22.49 -34.84
CA SER A 182 7.01 -22.50 -33.56
C SER A 182 5.53 -22.12 -33.65
N LEU A 183 5.12 -21.32 -34.63
CA LEU A 183 3.73 -21.03 -34.95
C LEU A 183 3.39 -21.62 -36.34
N ARG A 184 2.53 -22.66 -36.39
CA ARG A 184 2.09 -23.30 -37.63
C ARG A 184 0.59 -23.16 -37.81
N LEU A 185 0.20 -22.72 -39.00
CA LEU A 185 -1.19 -22.67 -39.45
C LEU A 185 -1.30 -23.52 -40.72
N ALA A 186 -2.07 -24.60 -40.68
CA ALA A 186 -2.32 -25.45 -41.84
C ALA A 186 -3.83 -25.68 -42.07
N SER A 187 -4.17 -26.32 -43.19
CA SER A 187 -5.55 -26.72 -43.52
C SER A 187 -6.60 -25.59 -43.36
N ASN A 188 -6.30 -24.41 -43.91
CA ASN A 188 -7.15 -23.21 -43.84
C ASN A 188 -7.36 -22.62 -42.43
N ALA A 189 -6.47 -22.89 -41.48
CA ALA A 189 -6.47 -22.22 -40.20
C ALA A 189 -6.24 -20.69 -40.36
N ARG A 190 -6.88 -19.90 -39.50
CA ARG A 190 -6.77 -18.43 -39.51
C ARG A 190 -6.57 -17.89 -38.10
N VAL A 191 -5.64 -16.95 -37.96
CA VAL A 191 -5.41 -16.18 -36.74
C VAL A 191 -5.60 -14.72 -37.08
N LYS A 192 -6.44 -14.03 -36.30
CA LYS A 192 -6.56 -12.58 -36.29
C LYS A 192 -6.10 -12.09 -34.93
N ALA A 193 -5.06 -11.27 -34.89
CA ALA A 193 -4.52 -10.64 -33.69
C ALA A 193 -4.12 -9.21 -34.02
N ASP A 194 -4.11 -8.33 -33.02
CA ASP A 194 -3.68 -6.94 -33.17
C ASP A 194 -2.25 -6.78 -32.61
N LEU A 195 -1.42 -5.98 -33.30
CA LEU A 195 -0.11 -5.59 -32.80
C LEU A 195 -0.30 -4.34 -31.93
N VAL A 196 0.04 -4.47 -30.66
CA VAL A 196 -0.17 -3.47 -29.60
C VAL A 196 1.12 -3.21 -28.85
#